data_AF-A0A7Y9LVD0-F1
#
_entry.id   AF-A0A7Y9LVD0-F1
#
_cell.length_a   1.000
_cell.length_b   1.000
_cell.length_c   1.000
_cell.angle_alpha   90.00
_cell.angle_beta   90.00
_cell.angle_gamma   90.00
#
_symmetry.space_group_name_H-M   'P 1'
#
loop_
_entity.id
_entity.type
_entity.pdbx_description
1 polymer ?
#
loop_
_entity_poly.entity_id
_entity_poly.type
_entity_poly.pdbx_seq_one_letter_code
_entity_poly.pdbx_strand_id
1 'polypeptide(L)'
;MTTLKVASGALAALAIAGGAVLASSAPAQAINIVSCNNTGYTRVDFSNASSICYANGGTTSVPGYTVRQVWGGNNAGSLNTTTACWLFYKWSDVYPNGKAINIII
;
A
#
# COMPACT_ATOMS: atom_id res chain seq x y z
N MET A 1 7.28 11.05 67.27
CA MET A 1 7.91 10.08 66.35
C MET A 1 7.88 10.67 64.95
N THR A 2 9.04 10.66 64.34
CA THR A 2 9.47 11.40 63.14
C THR A 2 8.87 10.87 61.84
N THR A 3 8.51 11.82 60.96
CA THR A 3 8.20 11.64 59.54
C THR A 3 9.45 11.27 58.74
N LEU A 4 9.34 10.37 57.77
CA LEU A 4 10.26 10.33 56.63
C LEU A 4 9.50 9.95 55.34
N LYS A 5 9.53 10.87 54.36
CA LYS A 5 9.12 10.70 52.96
C LYS A 5 10.35 10.36 52.13
N VAL A 6 10.28 9.34 51.26
CA VAL A 6 11.13 9.14 50.07
C VAL A 6 10.28 8.36 49.06
N ALA A 7 9.64 9.00 48.09
CA ALA A 7 10.09 9.43 46.75
C ALA A 7 9.74 8.39 45.67
N SER A 8 8.80 8.80 44.81
CA SER A 8 8.40 8.14 43.57
C SER A 8 9.61 7.95 42.65
N GLY A 9 9.97 6.71 42.35
CA GLY A 9 11.13 6.43 41.52
C GLY A 9 11.37 4.93 41.34
N ALA A 10 10.54 4.29 40.53
CA ALA A 10 10.87 3.01 39.94
C ALA A 10 10.44 3.04 38.47
N LEU A 11 11.21 3.79 37.66
CA LEU A 11 11.27 3.58 36.23
C LEU A 11 11.80 2.15 36.03
N ALA A 12 10.88 1.22 35.77
CA ALA A 12 11.21 -0.13 35.37
C ALA A 12 11.98 -0.05 34.04
N ALA A 13 13.30 -0.22 34.11
CA ALA A 13 14.17 -0.42 32.98
C ALA A 13 13.77 -1.74 32.30
N LEU A 14 12.95 -1.67 31.24
CA LEU A 14 12.68 -2.82 30.39
C LEU A 14 13.84 -2.95 29.38
N ALA A 15 14.53 -4.06 29.51
CA ALA A 15 15.77 -4.41 28.83
C ALA A 15 15.72 -4.19 27.31
N ILE A 16 16.76 -3.52 26.81
CA ILE A 16 17.19 -3.60 25.42
C ILE A 16 17.78 -5.00 25.25
N ALA A 17 16.97 -5.94 24.79
CA ALA A 17 17.42 -7.28 24.43
C ALA A 17 16.70 -7.75 23.17
N GLY A 18 17.38 -7.62 22.03
CA GLY A 18 17.36 -8.64 20.99
C GLY A 18 16.09 -8.83 20.15
N GLY A 19 15.15 -7.89 20.14
CA GLY A 19 14.10 -7.87 19.13
C GLY A 19 14.65 -7.28 17.84
N ALA A 20 15.40 -8.07 17.06
CA ALA A 20 15.60 -7.74 15.66
C ALA A 20 14.20 -7.56 15.06
N VAL A 21 13.82 -6.31 14.78
CA VAL A 21 12.79 -6.05 13.79
C VAL A 21 13.40 -6.61 12.52
N LEU A 22 13.13 -7.89 12.25
CA LEU A 22 13.16 -8.43 10.91
C LEU A 22 12.09 -7.63 10.18
N ALA A 23 12.43 -6.39 9.83
CA ALA A 23 11.91 -5.78 8.63
C ALA A 23 12.39 -6.77 7.57
N SER A 24 11.53 -7.75 7.30
CA SER A 24 11.63 -8.52 6.08
C SER A 24 11.66 -7.44 5.02
N SER A 25 12.85 -7.14 4.50
CA SER A 25 12.95 -6.41 3.26
C SER A 25 12.27 -7.33 2.28
N ALA A 26 10.97 -7.13 2.08
CA ALA A 26 10.29 -7.71 0.93
C ALA A 26 11.24 -7.42 -0.23
N PRO A 27 11.62 -8.44 -1.04
CA PRO A 27 12.49 -8.19 -2.18
C PRO A 27 11.91 -6.98 -2.89
N ALA A 28 12.71 -5.98 -3.24
CA ALA A 28 12.21 -4.79 -3.92
C ALA A 28 11.47 -5.29 -5.17
N GLN A 29 10.14 -5.40 -5.05
CA GLN A 29 9.31 -5.93 -6.09
C GLN A 29 9.25 -4.78 -7.08
N ALA A 30 9.84 -5.00 -8.24
CA ALA A 30 9.66 -4.10 -9.34
C ALA A 30 8.25 -4.37 -9.87
N ILE A 31 7.37 -3.40 -9.69
CA ILE A 31 6.06 -3.38 -10.35
C ILE A 31 6.28 -3.55 -11.85
N ASN A 32 5.62 -4.54 -12.44
CA ASN A 32 5.83 -4.90 -13.84
C ASN A 32 4.52 -4.82 -14.63
N ILE A 33 4.57 -4.26 -15.84
CA ILE A 33 3.42 -4.25 -16.76
C ILE A 33 3.35 -5.62 -17.44
N VAL A 34 2.19 -6.26 -17.35
CA VAL A 34 1.94 -7.59 -17.89
C VAL A 34 0.66 -7.62 -18.73
N SER A 35 0.49 -8.67 -19.53
CA SER A 35 -0.77 -8.93 -20.20
C SER A 35 -1.86 -9.23 -19.17
N CYS A 36 -3.08 -8.75 -19.42
CA CYS A 36 -4.25 -8.98 -18.56
C CYS A 36 -4.84 -10.39 -18.73
N ASN A 37 -4.00 -11.43 -18.75
CA ASN A 37 -4.39 -12.82 -18.97
C ASN A 37 -4.60 -13.63 -17.68
N ASN A 38 -4.45 -13.00 -16.51
CA ASN A 38 -4.63 -13.63 -15.20
C ASN A 38 -5.41 -12.70 -14.26
N THR A 39 -6.31 -13.28 -13.46
CA THR A 39 -7.15 -12.54 -12.50
C THR A 39 -6.41 -12.09 -11.25
N GLY A 40 -5.22 -12.64 -10.99
CA GLY A 40 -4.38 -12.30 -9.85
C GLY A 40 -3.61 -10.98 -9.97
N TYR A 41 -3.61 -10.35 -11.14
CA TYR A 41 -2.93 -9.06 -11.34
C TYR A 41 -3.81 -7.88 -10.94
N THR A 42 -3.18 -6.79 -10.50
CA THR A 42 -3.88 -5.53 -10.32
C THR A 42 -4.20 -4.98 -11.69
N ARG A 43 -5.48 -4.76 -12.00
CA ARG A 43 -5.93 -4.26 -13.30
C ARG A 43 -6.48 -2.85 -13.14
N VAL A 44 -6.00 -1.94 -13.98
CA VAL A 44 -6.48 -0.56 -14.06
C VAL A 44 -7.21 -0.38 -15.39
N ASP A 45 -8.49 -0.09 -15.31
CA ASP A 45 -9.35 0.17 -16.46
C ASP A 45 -9.55 1.67 -16.67
N PHE A 46 -9.32 2.10 -17.90
CA PHE A 46 -9.42 3.50 -18.29
C PHE A 46 -10.72 3.78 -19.05
N SER A 47 -11.12 5.05 -19.03
CA SER A 47 -12.31 5.55 -19.72
C SER A 47 -12.31 5.29 -21.24
N ASN A 48 -11.14 5.28 -21.88
CA ASN A 48 -10.95 5.00 -23.32
C ASN A 48 -10.96 3.50 -23.67
N ALA A 49 -11.51 2.65 -22.80
CA ALA A 49 -11.61 1.19 -22.98
C ALA A 49 -10.27 0.43 -23.07
N SER A 50 -9.15 1.06 -22.72
CA SER A 50 -7.88 0.35 -22.50
C SER A 50 -7.75 -0.12 -21.05
N SER A 51 -6.91 -1.12 -20.83
CA SER A 51 -6.58 -1.65 -19.51
C SER A 51 -5.07 -1.87 -19.40
N ILE A 52 -4.52 -1.67 -18.20
CA ILE A 52 -3.15 -2.05 -17.88
C ILE A 52 -3.18 -2.97 -16.67
N CYS A 53 -2.42 -4.07 -16.74
CA CYS A 53 -2.27 -4.99 -15.63
C CYS A 53 -0.86 -4.94 -15.05
N TYR A 54 -0.79 -4.94 -13.73
CA TYR A 54 0.43 -4.86 -12.96
C TYR A 54 0.62 -6.14 -12.13
N ALA A 55 1.83 -6.67 -12.18
CA ALA A 55 2.28 -7.76 -11.32
C ALA A 55 3.32 -7.25 -10.33
N ASN A 56 3.36 -7.90 -9.16
CA ASN A 56 4.21 -7.59 -8.01
C ASN A 56 3.90 -6.22 -7.37
N GLY A 57 4.39 -6.03 -6.14
CA GLY A 57 4.30 -4.76 -5.43
C GLY A 57 5.23 -3.70 -6.00
N GLY A 58 4.99 -2.43 -5.67
CA GLY A 58 5.79 -1.29 -6.09
C GLY A 58 4.95 -0.06 -6.44
N THR A 59 5.62 1.02 -6.82
CA THR A 59 4.98 2.28 -7.19
C THR A 59 5.28 2.61 -8.64
N THR A 60 4.27 2.96 -9.41
CA THR A 60 4.47 3.45 -10.79
C THR A 60 3.50 4.55 -11.15
N SER A 61 3.91 5.39 -12.09
CA SER A 61 3.03 6.40 -12.65
C SER A 61 2.02 5.76 -13.58
N VAL A 62 0.77 6.15 -13.40
CA VAL A 62 -0.33 5.71 -14.27
C VAL A 62 -0.41 6.68 -15.44
N PRO A 63 -0.59 6.20 -16.69
CA PRO A 63 -0.78 7.10 -17.82
C PRO A 63 -1.96 8.03 -17.57
N GLY A 64 -1.83 9.29 -18.01
CA GLY A 64 -2.71 10.42 -17.65
C GLY A 64 -4.16 10.36 -18.15
N TYR A 65 -4.68 9.17 -18.45
CA TYR A 65 -6.09 8.92 -18.73
C TYR A 65 -6.92 8.88 -17.45
N THR A 66 -8.23 9.09 -17.58
CA THR A 66 -9.16 8.90 -16.47
C THR A 66 -9.31 7.41 -16.15
N VAL A 67 -8.98 7.03 -14.93
CA VAL A 67 -9.20 5.69 -14.37
C VAL A 67 -10.67 5.56 -14.00
N ARG A 68 -11.33 4.57 -14.59
CA ARG A 68 -12.72 4.23 -14.33
C ARG A 68 -12.83 3.23 -13.19
N GLN A 69 -11.95 2.22 -13.19
CA GLN A 69 -11.99 1.12 -12.22
C GLN A 69 -10.58 0.61 -11.95
N VAL A 70 -10.34 0.17 -10.71
CA VAL A 70 -9.17 -0.62 -10.35
C VAL A 70 -9.66 -1.90 -9.69
N TRP A 71 -9.22 -3.03 -10.23
CA TRP A 71 -9.36 -4.36 -9.65
C TRP A 71 -8.07 -4.76 -8.95
N GLY A 72 -8.13 -5.15 -7.67
CA GLY A 72 -6.94 -5.46 -6.87
C GLY A 72 -6.26 -6.79 -7.20
N GLY A 73 -6.97 -7.77 -7.77
CA GLY A 73 -6.43 -9.12 -7.96
C GLY A 73 -5.91 -9.71 -6.65
N ASN A 74 -4.73 -10.34 -6.65
CA ASN A 74 -4.09 -10.83 -5.43
C ASN A 74 -3.25 -9.74 -4.72
N ASN A 75 -3.48 -8.47 -5.01
CA ASN A 75 -2.76 -7.37 -4.40
C ASN A 75 -3.69 -6.39 -3.69
N ALA A 76 -3.14 -5.63 -2.76
CA ALA A 76 -3.81 -4.53 -2.08
C ALA A 76 -2.91 -3.31 -2.16
N GLY A 77 -3.47 -2.12 -2.18
CA GLY A 77 -2.67 -0.94 -2.44
C GLY A 77 -3.49 0.34 -2.49
N SER A 78 -2.95 1.35 -3.15
CA SER A 78 -3.61 2.64 -3.30
C SER A 78 -3.43 3.25 -4.68
N LEU A 79 -4.42 4.00 -5.12
CA LEU A 79 -4.38 4.84 -6.30
C LEU A 79 -4.46 6.30 -5.88
N ASN A 80 -3.43 7.06 -6.23
CA ASN A 80 -3.36 8.49 -5.95
C ASN A 80 -3.73 9.27 -7.20
N THR A 81 -4.72 10.15 -7.08
CA THR A 81 -5.05 11.20 -8.06
C THR A 81 -4.50 12.53 -7.54
N THR A 82 -4.68 13.61 -8.31
CA THR A 82 -4.32 14.97 -7.85
C THR A 82 -5.10 15.39 -6.60
N THR A 83 -6.30 14.85 -6.40
CA THR A 83 -7.26 15.34 -5.40
C THR A 83 -7.72 14.28 -4.39
N ALA A 84 -7.37 13.02 -4.58
CA ALA A 84 -7.85 11.91 -3.76
C ALA A 84 -6.87 10.73 -3.73
N CYS A 85 -6.96 9.93 -2.67
CA CYS A 85 -6.31 8.64 -2.53
C CYS A 85 -7.39 7.56 -2.38
N TRP A 86 -7.32 6.49 -3.18
CA TRP A 86 -8.26 5.38 -3.17
C TRP A 86 -7.56 4.11 -2.76
N LEU A 87 -7.97 3.50 -1.66
CA LEU A 87 -7.45 2.20 -1.24
C LEU A 87 -8.19 1.09 -1.96
N PHE A 88 -7.47 0.09 -2.45
CA PHE A 88 -8.06 -1.14 -2.97
C PHE A 88 -7.48 -2.34 -2.24
N TYR A 89 -8.31 -3.36 -2.07
CA TYR A 89 -7.94 -4.60 -1.40
C TYR A 89 -7.90 -5.76 -2.38
N LYS A 90 -7.35 -6.88 -1.92
CA LYS A 90 -7.33 -8.11 -2.69
C LYS A 90 -8.75 -8.49 -3.10
N TRP A 91 -8.89 -8.89 -4.36
CA TRP A 91 -10.13 -9.39 -4.95
C TRP A 91 -11.29 -8.40 -4.84
N SER A 92 -10.98 -7.11 -4.84
CA SER A 92 -11.95 -6.02 -4.70
C SER A 92 -11.80 -4.99 -5.81
N ASP A 93 -12.90 -4.32 -6.13
CA ASP A 93 -12.97 -3.23 -7.08
C ASP A 93 -13.10 -1.88 -6.39
N VAL A 94 -12.50 -0.86 -6.98
CA VAL A 94 -12.76 0.54 -6.65
C VAL A 94 -12.98 1.36 -7.91
N TYR A 95 -13.74 2.46 -7.79
CA TYR A 95 -14.17 3.30 -8.91
C TYR A 95 -13.77 4.76 -8.70
N PRO A 96 -12.48 5.10 -8.91
CA PRO A 96 -11.94 6.42 -8.60
C PRO A 96 -12.53 7.56 -9.44
N ASN A 97 -12.98 7.25 -10.66
CA ASN A 97 -13.52 8.20 -11.65
C ASN A 97 -12.68 9.49 -11.78
N GLY A 98 -11.36 9.34 -11.94
CA GLY A 98 -10.43 10.48 -11.97
C GLY A 98 -9.12 10.15 -12.68
N LYS A 99 -8.34 11.20 -13.03
CA LYS A 99 -6.98 11.03 -13.55
C LYS A 99 -6.06 10.55 -12.44
N ALA A 100 -5.56 9.32 -12.57
CA ALA A 100 -4.56 8.80 -11.66
C ALA A 100 -3.19 9.39 -11.96
N ILE A 101 -2.42 9.64 -10.91
CA ILE A 101 -1.03 10.06 -10.98
C ILE A 101 -0.12 8.85 -10.76
N ASN A 102 -0.39 8.11 -9.68
CA ASN A 102 0.40 6.96 -9.28
C ASN A 102 -0.48 5.82 -8.74
N ILE A 103 -0.04 4.60 -8.96
CA ILE A 103 -0.55 3.41 -8.29
C ILE A 103 0.56 2.81 -7.42
N ILE A 104 0.17 2.36 -6.24
CA ILE A 104 1.02 1.70 -5.25
C ILE A 104 0.38 0.33 -4.98
N ILE A 105 1.17 -0.74 -5.10
CA ILE A 105 0.76 -2.15 -4.94
C ILE A 105 1.66 -2.81 -3.89
#